data_AF-A0A075TRY6-F1
#
_entry.id   AF-A0A075TRY6-F1
#
_cell.length_a   1.000
_cell.length_b   1.000
_cell.length_c   1.000
_cell.angle_alpha   90.00
_cell.angle_beta   90.00
_cell.angle_gamma   90.00
#
_symmetry.space_group_name_H-M   'P 1'
#
loop_
_entity.id
_entity.type
_entity.pdbx_description
1 polymer ?
#
loop_
_entity_poly.entity_id
_entity_poly.type
_entity_poly.pdbx_seq_one_letter_code
_entity_poly.pdbx_strand_id
1 'polypeptide(L)'
;MVNGIIKKLGEDLVNNVLVRFPVKSIIRLKCISKRWYTLIQSTTFIHLHLNYQTTIQHEFILFKHSIKEPNEFISILSFLSGDDDDGFNPLFPDINVTSMSSNFNATFYPLLGPCHGLIVLTDLTTIIIFNPATRNFRLIPPSPFGCPQGFHRSVEGIGFGFDSISKYYKIVRICEVFWNPWDDYPGPKETKIDVYDFSIDCWREVEHVNLPLIYWVPCAEMLYNEVVHWFATIDMSMIILCFDMCTEIFRNINIPDVCNNLTHKQYYGLVILRGCLTLISYPNPISPTDPINDKVHVWVMEVYGVSKSWILQSTIRVVPVESPLDVWKNSILLFQSKNGHLISYDINSNEEKEHILHGSPGSLSVIVYQEGLTSIPPGSQNSSKAHNF
;
A
#
# COMPACT_ATOMS: atom_id res chain seq x y z
N MET A 1 -11.74 -3.46 49.67
CA MET A 1 -10.75 -4.49 49.28
C MET A 1 -11.48 -5.59 48.54
N VAL A 2 -11.47 -5.56 47.20
CA VAL A 2 -11.96 -6.65 46.33
C VAL A 2 -10.73 -7.27 45.68
N ASN A 3 -9.87 -7.88 46.49
CA ASN A 3 -8.59 -8.50 46.09
C ASN A 3 -8.64 -10.01 46.31
N GLY A 4 -9.73 -10.65 45.92
CA GLY A 4 -9.89 -12.08 46.09
C GLY A 4 -10.52 -12.71 44.87
N ILE A 5 -9.76 -13.60 44.22
CA ILE A 5 -10.23 -14.61 43.26
C ILE A 5 -10.40 -14.09 41.82
N ILE A 6 -9.35 -13.52 41.23
CA ILE A 6 -8.95 -14.03 39.91
C ILE A 6 -7.89 -15.07 40.22
N LYS A 7 -8.32 -16.34 40.33
CA LYS A 7 -7.42 -17.50 40.30
C LYS A 7 -6.41 -17.26 39.19
N LYS A 8 -5.11 -17.44 39.48
CA LYS A 8 -3.99 -17.35 38.54
C LYS A 8 -4.38 -18.03 37.22
N LEU A 9 -4.93 -17.26 36.30
CA LEU A 9 -5.20 -17.71 34.95
C LEU A 9 -3.82 -17.85 34.32
N GLY A 10 -3.51 -19.02 33.77
CA GLY A 10 -2.24 -19.23 33.09
C GLY A 10 -2.04 -18.14 32.03
N GLU A 11 -0.81 -17.66 31.86
CA GLU A 11 -0.50 -16.61 30.87
C GLU A 11 -1.00 -17.01 29.48
N ASP A 12 -0.89 -18.29 29.13
CA ASP A 12 -1.40 -18.83 27.88
C ASP A 12 -2.92 -18.69 27.74
N LEU A 13 -3.68 -18.88 28.82
CA LEU A 13 -5.13 -18.76 28.78
C LEU A 13 -5.57 -17.30 28.73
N VAL A 14 -4.84 -16.40 29.41
CA VAL A 14 -5.02 -14.96 29.23
C VAL A 14 -4.75 -14.59 27.76
N ASN A 15 -3.61 -14.98 27.21
CA ASN A 15 -3.26 -14.73 25.81
C ASN A 15 -4.34 -15.22 24.85
N ASN A 16 -4.79 -16.47 25.01
CA ASN A 16 -5.82 -17.07 24.17
C ASN A 16 -7.18 -16.35 24.21
N VAL A 17 -7.51 -15.71 25.32
CA VAL A 17 -8.71 -14.87 25.43
C VAL A 17 -8.46 -13.51 24.77
N LEU A 18 -7.30 -12.90 25.03
CA LEU A 18 -7.02 -11.53 24.60
C LEU A 18 -6.76 -11.36 23.13
N VAL A 19 -6.12 -12.34 22.49
CA VAL A 19 -5.86 -12.31 21.05
C VAL A 19 -7.16 -12.21 20.23
N ARG A 20 -8.30 -12.59 20.82
CA ARG A 20 -9.62 -12.57 20.17
C ARG A 20 -10.32 -11.23 20.20
N PHE A 21 -9.86 -10.29 21.03
CA PHE A 21 -10.50 -8.98 21.12
C PHE A 21 -10.06 -8.06 19.97
N PRO A 22 -10.94 -7.14 19.52
CA PRO A 22 -10.56 -6.07 18.61
C PRO A 22 -9.45 -5.19 19.20
N VAL A 23 -8.62 -4.60 18.33
CA VAL A 23 -7.46 -3.76 18.74
C VAL A 23 -7.89 -2.65 19.70
N LYS A 24 -8.98 -1.94 19.38
CA LYS A 24 -9.53 -0.87 20.22
C LYS A 24 -9.84 -1.33 21.65
N SER A 25 -10.40 -2.53 21.81
CA SER A 25 -10.68 -3.11 23.12
C SER A 25 -9.38 -3.42 23.85
N ILE A 26 -8.42 -4.05 23.19
CA ILE A 26 -7.12 -4.39 23.79
C ILE A 26 -6.36 -3.15 24.24
N ILE A 27 -6.36 -2.07 23.45
CA ILE A 27 -5.71 -0.81 23.83
C ILE A 27 -6.29 -0.27 25.14
N ARG A 28 -7.62 -0.35 25.35
CA ARG A 28 -8.25 0.07 26.61
C ARG A 28 -7.84 -0.81 27.80
N LEU A 29 -7.60 -2.11 27.58
CA LEU A 29 -7.15 -3.03 28.63
C LEU A 29 -5.73 -2.70 29.16
N LYS A 30 -4.91 -1.97 28.39
CA LYS A 30 -3.60 -1.48 28.85
C LYS A 30 -3.69 -0.66 30.14
N CYS A 31 -4.82 0.01 30.38
CA CYS A 31 -5.03 0.86 31.55
C CYS A 31 -5.46 0.08 32.81
N ILE A 32 -5.80 -1.20 32.71
CA ILE A 32 -6.37 -1.98 33.82
C ILE A 32 -5.29 -2.40 34.83
N SER A 33 -4.11 -2.80 34.35
CA SER A 33 -3.00 -3.20 35.23
C SER A 33 -1.66 -3.20 34.50
N LYS A 34 -0.57 -3.01 35.26
CA LYS A 34 0.81 -3.07 34.73
C LYS A 34 1.11 -4.39 34.00
N ARG A 35 0.58 -5.51 34.50
CA ARG A 35 0.76 -6.84 33.89
C ARG A 35 0.13 -6.93 32.51
N TRP A 36 -1.07 -6.35 32.35
CA TRP A 36 -1.77 -6.29 31.07
C TRP A 36 -1.06 -5.37 30.09
N TYR A 37 -0.62 -4.21 30.57
CA TYR A 37 0.20 -3.27 29.80
C TYR A 37 1.45 -3.96 29.24
N THR A 38 2.24 -4.65 30.08
CA THR A 38 3.45 -5.34 29.64
C THR A 38 3.16 -6.50 28.69
N LEU A 39 2.09 -7.26 28.93
CA LEU A 39 1.69 -8.38 28.08
C LEU A 39 1.33 -7.91 26.67
N ILE A 40 0.45 -6.91 26.60
CA ILE A 40 -0.08 -6.37 25.33
C ILE A 40 1.02 -5.70 24.50
N GLN A 41 2.05 -5.15 25.14
CA GLN A 41 3.21 -4.57 24.46
C GLN A 41 4.27 -5.59 24.05
N SER A 42 4.19 -6.84 24.52
CA SER A 42 5.17 -7.84 24.14
C SER A 42 5.05 -8.17 22.65
N THR A 43 6.21 -8.32 21.99
CA THR A 43 6.28 -8.70 20.57
C THR A 43 5.55 -10.01 20.31
N THR A 44 5.69 -10.98 21.21
CA THR A 44 4.98 -12.27 21.14
C THR A 44 3.47 -12.09 21.10
N PHE A 45 2.90 -11.29 22.01
CA PHE A 45 1.45 -11.04 22.01
C PHE A 45 1.00 -10.32 20.74
N ILE A 46 1.75 -9.32 20.29
CA ILE A 46 1.43 -8.57 19.06
C ILE A 46 1.41 -9.52 17.86
N HIS A 47 2.40 -10.39 17.69
CA HIS A 47 2.41 -11.38 16.59
C HIS A 47 1.27 -12.39 16.69
N LEU A 48 0.96 -12.89 17.89
CA LEU A 48 -0.17 -13.79 18.10
C LEU A 48 -1.51 -13.12 17.75
N HIS A 49 -1.68 -11.86 18.16
CA HIS A 49 -2.87 -11.06 17.85
C HIS A 49 -2.97 -10.80 16.35
N LEU A 50 -1.89 -10.36 15.68
CA LEU A 50 -1.85 -10.14 14.24
C LEU A 50 -2.26 -11.40 13.46
N ASN A 51 -1.63 -12.55 13.75
CA ASN A 51 -1.96 -13.81 13.08
C ASN A 51 -3.44 -14.21 13.29
N TYR A 52 -3.98 -13.95 14.48
CA TYR A 52 -5.39 -14.20 14.76
C TYR A 52 -6.30 -13.27 13.94
N GLN A 53 -5.99 -11.96 13.87
CA GLN A 53 -6.77 -10.99 13.08
C GLN A 53 -6.77 -11.35 11.59
N THR A 54 -5.64 -11.79 11.05
CA THR A 54 -5.54 -12.28 9.67
C THR A 54 -6.44 -13.48 9.40
N THR A 55 -6.67 -14.32 10.40
CA THR A 55 -7.55 -15.50 10.28
C THR A 55 -9.03 -15.12 10.26
N ILE A 56 -9.46 -14.11 11.03
CA ILE A 56 -10.88 -13.72 11.14
C ILE A 56 -11.33 -12.72 10.05
N GLN A 57 -10.41 -12.23 9.21
CA GLN A 57 -10.69 -11.34 8.07
C GLN A 57 -11.53 -10.10 8.41
N HIS A 58 -11.34 -9.54 9.61
CA HIS A 58 -11.99 -8.29 9.97
C HIS A 58 -11.26 -7.10 9.31
N GLU A 59 -11.70 -6.75 8.12
CA GLU A 59 -11.07 -5.76 7.25
C GLU A 59 -11.70 -4.37 7.41
N PHE A 60 -10.86 -3.36 7.22
CA PHE A 60 -11.17 -1.95 7.20
C PHE A 60 -10.65 -1.34 5.92
N ILE A 61 -11.17 -0.18 5.55
CA ILE A 61 -10.79 0.52 4.33
C ILE A 61 -10.23 1.87 4.72
N LEU A 62 -9.01 2.14 4.29
CA LEU A 62 -8.45 3.47 4.29
C LEU A 62 -8.64 4.05 2.90
N PHE A 63 -9.50 5.06 2.82
CA PHE A 63 -9.77 5.78 1.59
C PHE A 63 -9.03 7.11 1.61
N LYS A 64 -8.13 7.30 0.65
CA LYS A 64 -7.48 8.58 0.39
C LYS A 64 -8.08 9.19 -0.86
N HIS A 65 -8.39 10.47 -0.78
CA HIS A 65 -8.83 11.27 -1.92
C HIS A 65 -8.32 12.69 -1.79
N SER A 66 -8.27 13.41 -2.91
CA SER A 66 -7.95 14.84 -2.91
C SER A 66 -9.18 15.65 -3.28
N ILE A 67 -9.39 16.75 -2.56
CA ILE A 67 -10.37 17.77 -2.94
C ILE A 67 -9.62 18.93 -3.59
N LYS A 68 -10.12 19.37 -4.75
CA LYS A 68 -9.59 20.54 -5.45
C LYS A 68 -10.18 21.80 -4.86
N GLU A 69 -9.33 22.62 -4.24
CA GLU A 69 -9.61 24.00 -3.88
C GLU A 69 -9.07 24.95 -4.97
N PRO A 70 -9.45 26.24 -4.99
CA PRO A 70 -9.09 27.16 -6.07
C PRO A 70 -7.59 27.24 -6.37
N ASN A 71 -6.73 27.08 -5.36
CA ASN A 71 -5.28 27.24 -5.46
C ASN A 71 -4.48 26.02 -4.99
N GLU A 72 -5.12 24.99 -4.47
CA GLU A 72 -4.42 23.84 -3.88
C GLU A 72 -5.26 22.55 -3.89
N PHE A 73 -4.59 21.42 -3.68
CA PHE A 73 -5.25 20.14 -3.45
C PHE A 73 -5.07 19.73 -1.99
N ILE A 74 -6.19 19.44 -1.33
CA ILE A 74 -6.20 18.95 0.05
C ILE A 74 -6.35 17.43 0.02
N SER A 75 -5.40 16.71 0.61
CA SER A 75 -5.49 15.26 0.78
C SER A 75 -6.25 14.91 2.06
N ILE A 76 -7.28 14.09 1.90
CA ILE A 76 -8.13 13.63 2.99
C ILE A 76 -8.00 12.12 3.14
N LEU A 77 -7.92 11.66 4.39
CA LEU A 77 -7.99 10.25 4.77
C LEU A 77 -9.30 9.97 5.50
N SER A 78 -10.11 9.09 4.91
CA SER A 78 -11.35 8.57 5.48
C SER A 78 -11.14 7.13 5.93
N PHE A 79 -11.58 6.83 7.16
CA PHE A 79 -11.48 5.50 7.75
C PHE A 79 -12.85 4.85 7.70
N LEU A 80 -13.01 3.83 6.88
CA LEU A 80 -14.28 3.21 6.57
C LEU A 80 -14.31 1.77 7.09
N SER A 81 -15.46 1.34 7.58
CA SER A 81 -15.81 -0.07 7.73
C SER A 81 -16.91 -0.41 6.74
N GLY A 82 -16.83 -1.58 6.13
CA GLY A 82 -17.97 -2.05 5.36
C GLY A 82 -18.99 -2.78 6.22
N ASP A 83 -20.25 -2.69 5.81
CA ASP A 83 -21.35 -3.48 6.38
C ASP A 83 -21.65 -4.74 5.55
N ASP A 84 -22.72 -5.45 5.94
CA ASP A 84 -23.18 -6.67 5.29
C ASP A 84 -23.73 -6.43 3.87
N ASP A 85 -24.13 -5.19 3.54
CA ASP A 85 -24.65 -4.79 2.23
C ASP A 85 -23.57 -4.11 1.35
N ASP A 86 -22.29 -4.23 1.73
CA ASP A 86 -21.14 -3.59 1.08
C ASP A 86 -21.18 -2.06 1.06
N GLY A 87 -21.98 -1.45 1.94
CA GLY A 87 -21.98 -0.02 2.20
C GLY A 87 -20.76 0.39 3.02
N PHE A 88 -20.23 1.59 2.74
CA PHE A 88 -19.10 2.14 3.49
C PHE A 88 -19.58 3.09 4.59
N ASN A 89 -19.25 2.76 5.84
CA ASN A 89 -19.59 3.57 7.00
C ASN A 89 -18.34 4.26 7.57
N PRO A 90 -18.35 5.59 7.77
CA PRO A 90 -17.24 6.29 8.38
C PRO A 90 -17.10 5.90 9.85
N LEU A 91 -15.90 5.46 10.24
CA LEU A 91 -15.59 5.06 11.61
C LEU A 91 -15.13 6.22 12.48
N PHE A 92 -14.50 7.21 11.85
CA PHE A 92 -13.86 8.36 12.49
C PHE A 92 -14.01 9.58 11.60
N PRO A 93 -13.88 10.80 12.16
CA PRO A 93 -13.78 12.00 11.35
C PRO A 93 -12.62 11.91 10.36
N ASP A 94 -12.82 12.51 9.20
CA ASP A 94 -11.80 12.64 8.17
C ASP A 94 -10.57 13.40 8.67
N ILE A 95 -9.39 12.96 8.24
CA ILE A 95 -8.12 13.59 8.61
C ILE A 95 -7.59 14.34 7.39
N ASN A 96 -7.35 15.65 7.56
CA ASN A 96 -6.60 16.44 6.59
C ASN A 96 -5.09 16.22 6.80
N VAL A 97 -4.39 15.75 5.77
CA VAL A 97 -2.95 15.54 5.84
C VAL A 97 -2.20 16.81 5.45
N THR A 98 -2.07 17.71 6.42
CA THR A 98 -1.45 19.04 6.24
C THR A 98 0.08 19.00 6.10
N SER A 99 0.71 17.87 6.41
CA SER A 99 2.17 17.69 6.38
C SER A 99 2.73 17.30 5.00
N MET A 100 1.87 17.10 3.99
CA MET A 100 2.27 16.81 2.62
C MET A 100 2.13 18.04 1.72
N SER A 101 2.89 18.08 0.62
CA SER A 101 2.83 19.20 -0.33
C SER A 101 1.42 19.32 -0.93
N SER A 102 0.85 20.52 -0.97
CA SER A 102 -0.50 20.78 -1.50
C SER A 102 -0.52 21.09 -3.01
N ASN A 103 0.56 20.73 -3.72
CA ASN A 103 0.76 21.00 -5.15
C ASN A 103 -0.11 20.11 -6.05
N PHE A 104 -0.18 20.42 -7.35
CA PHE A 104 -0.92 19.65 -8.37
C PHE A 104 -0.59 18.14 -8.41
N ASN A 105 0.58 17.72 -7.92
CA ASN A 105 0.97 16.31 -7.82
C ASN A 105 0.31 15.56 -6.64
N ALA A 106 -0.48 16.25 -5.80
CA ALA A 106 -1.12 15.66 -4.61
C ALA A 106 -2.16 14.59 -4.89
N THR A 107 -2.65 14.53 -6.12
CA THR A 107 -3.54 13.46 -6.57
C THR A 107 -2.84 12.10 -6.55
N PHE A 108 -1.51 12.03 -6.65
CA PHE A 108 -0.79 10.78 -6.92
C PHE A 108 -0.04 10.17 -5.74
N TYR A 109 -0.22 10.69 -4.52
CA TYR A 109 0.50 10.18 -3.35
C TYR A 109 0.08 8.74 -3.03
N PRO A 110 0.98 7.73 -3.18
CA PRO A 110 0.60 6.36 -2.94
C PRO A 110 0.45 6.09 -1.45
N LEU A 111 -0.52 5.25 -1.13
CA LEU A 111 -0.53 4.51 0.12
C LEU A 111 0.24 3.20 -0.12
N LEU A 112 1.14 2.83 0.80
CA LEU A 112 1.93 1.60 0.71
C LEU A 112 1.63 0.69 1.90
N GLY A 113 1.68 -0.61 1.64
CA GLY A 113 1.30 -1.66 2.59
C GLY A 113 -0.06 -2.24 2.23
N PRO A 114 -0.85 -2.71 3.21
CA PRO A 114 -0.56 -2.72 4.65
C PRO A 114 0.51 -3.75 5.00
N CYS A 115 1.31 -3.49 6.03
CA CYS A 115 2.28 -4.46 6.56
C CYS A 115 2.17 -4.52 8.09
N HIS A 116 1.68 -5.65 8.62
CA HIS A 116 1.44 -5.82 10.06
C HIS A 116 0.60 -4.68 10.69
N GLY A 117 -0.41 -4.19 9.97
CA GLY A 117 -1.27 -3.08 10.41
C GLY A 117 -0.63 -1.69 10.36
N LEU A 118 0.59 -1.57 9.81
CA LEU A 118 1.21 -0.29 9.48
C LEU A 118 0.96 0.06 8.01
N ILE A 119 0.78 1.34 7.74
CA ILE A 119 0.61 1.91 6.40
C ILE A 119 1.60 3.05 6.25
N VAL A 120 2.14 3.21 5.04
CA VAL A 120 2.96 4.35 4.67
C VAL A 120 2.20 5.24 3.70
N LEU A 121 2.28 6.54 3.94
CA LEU A 121 1.76 7.60 3.09
C LEU A 121 2.92 8.48 2.64
N THR A 122 2.97 8.84 1.36
CA THR A 122 4.11 9.60 0.84
C THR A 122 3.75 10.49 -0.35
N ASP A 123 4.36 11.68 -0.39
CA ASP A 123 4.30 12.60 -1.52
C ASP A 123 5.58 12.63 -2.37
N LEU A 124 6.33 11.51 -2.36
CA LEU A 124 7.69 11.35 -2.91
C LEU A 124 8.79 12.08 -2.10
N THR A 125 8.47 13.19 -1.44
CA THR A 125 9.42 13.95 -0.62
C THR A 125 9.35 13.55 0.85
N THR A 126 8.16 13.60 1.39
CA THR A 126 7.78 13.29 2.77
C THR A 126 7.27 11.86 2.80
N ILE A 127 7.74 11.09 3.79
CA ILE A 127 7.21 9.76 4.09
C ILE A 127 6.69 9.77 5.52
N ILE A 128 5.45 9.33 5.68
CA ILE A 128 4.81 9.16 6.97
C ILE A 128 4.40 7.70 7.12
N ILE A 129 4.92 7.05 8.15
CA ILE A 129 4.42 5.74 8.57
C ILE A 129 3.41 5.96 9.69
N PHE A 130 2.29 5.26 9.65
CA PHE A 130 1.28 5.36 10.70
C PHE A 130 0.56 4.03 10.93
N ASN A 131 -0.03 3.91 12.12
CA ASN A 131 -0.88 2.80 12.48
C ASN A 131 -2.33 3.34 12.63
N PRO A 132 -3.25 3.00 11.70
CA PRO A 132 -4.64 3.44 11.75
C PRO A 132 -5.37 3.13 13.07
N ALA A 133 -5.07 1.97 13.67
CA ALA A 133 -5.74 1.49 14.88
C ALA A 133 -5.30 2.24 16.14
N THR A 134 -4.00 2.56 16.23
CA THR A 134 -3.42 3.26 17.39
C THR A 134 -3.35 4.77 17.23
N ARG A 135 -3.55 5.29 16.01
CA ARG A 135 -3.41 6.71 15.63
C ARG A 135 -2.01 7.29 15.88
N ASN A 136 -1.03 6.43 16.11
CA ASN A 136 0.35 6.85 16.14
C ASN A 136 0.87 6.97 14.72
N PHE A 137 1.70 7.98 14.49
CA PHE A 137 2.38 8.21 13.23
C PHE A 137 3.82 8.64 13.50
N ARG A 138 4.64 8.57 12.46
CA ARG A 138 6.02 9.00 12.48
C ARG A 138 6.43 9.51 11.09
N LEU A 139 7.04 10.68 11.08
CA LEU A 139 7.75 11.20 9.91
C LEU A 139 9.10 10.49 9.79
N ILE A 140 9.36 9.96 8.60
CA ILE A 140 10.66 9.39 8.25
C ILE A 140 11.56 10.54 7.78
N PRO A 141 12.82 10.60 8.23
CA PRO A 141 13.74 11.65 7.77
C PRO A 141 13.90 11.58 6.25
N PRO A 142 14.12 12.72 5.57
CA PRO A 142 14.35 12.71 4.12
C PRO A 142 15.62 11.93 3.79
N SER A 143 15.65 11.30 2.60
CA SER A 143 16.86 10.66 2.08
C SER A 143 17.97 11.71 1.96
N PRO A 144 19.18 11.46 2.50
CA PRO A 144 20.29 12.40 2.40
C PRO A 144 20.97 12.36 1.03
N PHE A 145 20.60 11.41 0.16
CA PHE A 145 21.27 11.19 -1.11
C PHE A 145 20.73 12.14 -2.19
N GLY A 146 21.54 13.13 -2.54
CA GLY A 146 21.25 14.07 -3.63
C GLY A 146 21.79 13.59 -4.98
N CYS A 147 21.96 14.55 -5.89
CA CYS A 147 22.65 14.38 -7.16
C CYS A 147 23.58 15.58 -7.42
N PRO A 148 24.58 15.46 -8.32
CA PRO A 148 25.45 16.57 -8.69
C PRO A 148 24.70 17.77 -9.28
N GLN A 149 25.34 18.93 -9.30
CA GLN A 149 24.75 20.14 -9.90
C GLN A 149 24.39 19.92 -11.38
N GLY A 150 23.17 20.32 -11.76
CA GLY A 150 22.64 20.14 -13.12
C GLY A 150 21.99 18.77 -13.37
N PHE A 151 22.10 17.84 -12.43
CA PHE A 151 21.37 16.57 -12.47
C PHE A 151 20.10 16.66 -11.64
N HIS A 152 19.16 15.79 -11.94
CA HIS A 152 17.94 15.56 -11.18
C HIS A 152 17.94 14.13 -10.66
N ARG A 153 17.44 13.95 -9.43
CA ARG A 153 17.14 12.66 -8.83
C ARG A 153 15.64 12.56 -8.65
N SER A 154 14.98 11.73 -9.44
CA SER A 154 13.55 11.44 -9.31
C SER A 154 13.33 10.09 -8.64
N VAL A 155 12.24 9.94 -7.90
CA VAL A 155 11.81 8.67 -7.32
C VAL A 155 10.81 8.06 -8.29
N GLU A 156 11.16 6.93 -8.90
CA GLU A 156 10.33 6.25 -9.89
C GLU A 156 9.51 5.10 -9.29
N GLY A 157 10.00 4.49 -8.21
CA GLY A 157 9.29 3.44 -7.48
C GLY A 157 9.55 3.52 -5.99
N ILE A 158 8.54 3.19 -5.19
CA ILE A 158 8.67 3.13 -3.73
C ILE A 158 8.01 1.85 -3.18
N GLY A 159 8.58 1.30 -2.12
CA GLY A 159 8.09 0.09 -1.48
C GLY A 159 8.23 0.15 0.03
N PHE A 160 7.31 -0.50 0.73
CA PHE A 160 7.34 -0.64 2.18
C PHE A 160 7.05 -2.09 2.54
N GLY A 161 7.83 -2.65 3.47
CA GLY A 161 7.64 -4.04 3.89
C GLY A 161 8.42 -4.40 5.16
N PHE A 162 8.14 -5.60 5.66
CA PHE A 162 8.81 -6.18 6.82
C PHE A 162 9.91 -7.13 6.37
N ASP A 163 11.07 -7.02 6.99
CA ASP A 163 12.16 -7.98 6.87
C ASP A 163 12.09 -8.95 8.05
N SER A 164 11.68 -10.19 7.77
CA SER A 164 11.54 -11.22 8.79
C SER A 164 12.88 -11.76 9.29
N ILE A 165 14.01 -11.47 8.66
CA ILE A 165 15.34 -11.81 9.16
C ILE A 165 15.76 -10.79 10.22
N SER A 166 15.76 -9.50 9.89
CA SER A 166 16.14 -8.44 10.85
C SER A 166 15.07 -8.17 11.90
N LYS A 167 13.81 -8.55 11.64
CA LYS A 167 12.63 -8.22 12.44
C LYS A 167 12.29 -6.73 12.47
N TYR A 168 12.76 -5.98 11.47
CA TYR A 168 12.47 -4.57 11.28
C TYR A 168 11.81 -4.32 9.93
N TYR A 169 11.29 -3.11 9.77
CA TYR A 169 10.71 -2.68 8.51
C TYR A 169 11.78 -2.06 7.63
N LYS A 170 11.49 -1.99 6.33
CA LYS A 170 12.29 -1.24 5.35
C LYS A 170 11.38 -0.41 4.45
N ILE A 171 11.89 0.73 4.02
CA ILE A 171 11.36 1.45 2.86
C ILE A 171 12.43 1.41 1.79
N VAL A 172 12.04 1.06 0.57
CA VAL A 172 12.92 1.06 -0.59
C VAL A 172 12.43 2.11 -1.58
N ARG A 173 13.34 2.90 -2.13
CA ARG A 173 13.08 3.85 -3.23
C ARG A 173 13.98 3.49 -4.40
N ILE A 174 13.38 3.33 -5.57
CA ILE A 174 14.09 3.21 -6.85
C ILE A 174 14.10 4.60 -7.46
N CYS A 175 15.29 5.17 -7.59
CA CYS A 175 15.51 6.51 -8.09
C CYS A 175 16.21 6.48 -9.45
N GLU A 176 15.96 7.49 -10.28
CA GLU A 176 16.74 7.76 -11.47
C GLU A 176 17.49 9.07 -11.31
N VAL A 177 18.79 9.04 -11.57
CA VAL A 177 19.65 10.22 -11.63
C VAL A 177 19.98 10.49 -13.09
N PHE A 178 19.61 11.66 -13.59
CA PHE A 178 19.81 12.01 -14.98
C PHE A 178 20.07 13.51 -15.16
N TRP A 179 20.80 13.83 -16.22
CA TRP A 179 21.04 15.20 -16.64
C TRP A 179 19.85 15.66 -17.50
N ASN A 180 19.22 16.77 -17.14
CA ASN A 180 18.04 17.29 -17.85
C ASN A 180 18.12 18.82 -18.02
N PRO A 181 18.97 19.31 -18.93
CA PRO A 181 19.00 20.73 -19.28
C PRO A 181 17.72 21.13 -20.02
N TRP A 182 17.34 22.41 -19.94
CA TRP A 182 16.11 22.89 -20.58
C TRP A 182 16.13 22.86 -22.12
N ASP A 183 17.30 22.86 -22.75
CA ASP A 183 17.48 23.01 -24.20
C ASP A 183 18.16 21.81 -24.88
N ASP A 184 18.35 20.66 -24.20
CA ASP A 184 19.02 19.47 -24.76
C ASP A 184 18.27 18.18 -24.41
N TYR A 185 18.64 17.09 -25.08
CA TYR A 185 18.10 15.77 -24.77
C TYR A 185 18.57 15.29 -23.39
N PRO A 186 17.67 14.66 -22.60
CA PRO A 186 18.06 14.11 -21.31
C PRO A 186 19.19 13.09 -21.49
N GLY A 187 20.19 13.21 -20.62
CA GLY A 187 21.33 12.30 -20.60
C GLY A 187 20.94 10.87 -20.19
N PRO A 188 21.90 9.92 -20.22
CA PRO A 188 21.67 8.57 -19.74
C PRO A 188 21.21 8.60 -18.28
N LYS A 189 20.23 7.75 -17.96
CA LYS A 189 19.69 7.61 -16.61
C LYS A 189 20.51 6.58 -15.83
N GLU A 190 20.96 6.96 -14.65
CA GLU A 190 21.59 6.06 -13.69
C GLU A 190 20.56 5.68 -12.62
N THR A 191 20.36 4.37 -12.41
CA THR A 191 19.48 3.89 -11.33
C THR A 191 20.21 3.93 -9.99
N LYS A 192 19.55 4.49 -8.98
CA LYS A 192 19.99 4.48 -7.57
C LYS A 192 18.91 3.86 -6.70
N ILE A 193 19.30 3.17 -5.63
CA ILE A 193 18.35 2.55 -4.72
C ILE A 193 18.62 3.01 -3.31
N ASP A 194 17.63 3.68 -2.70
CA ASP A 194 17.71 4.11 -1.30
C ASP A 194 16.91 3.14 -0.45
N VAL A 195 17.52 2.62 0.62
CA VAL A 195 16.85 1.79 1.61
C VAL A 195 16.89 2.49 2.95
N TYR A 196 15.72 2.80 3.49
CA TYR A 196 15.56 3.19 4.89
C TYR A 196 15.43 1.93 5.73
N ASP A 197 16.37 1.75 6.64
CA ASP A 197 16.38 0.62 7.56
C ASP A 197 15.95 1.08 8.96
N PHE A 198 14.78 0.59 9.41
CA PHE A 198 14.23 0.96 10.71
C PHE A 198 15.04 0.39 11.89
N SER A 199 15.93 -0.58 11.68
CA SER A 199 16.77 -1.14 12.74
C SER A 199 17.86 -0.17 13.20
N ILE A 200 18.43 0.58 12.25
CA ILE A 200 19.50 1.57 12.48
C ILE A 200 19.01 3.01 12.33
N ASP A 201 17.74 3.18 11.96
CA ASP A 201 17.07 4.47 11.80
C ASP A 201 17.74 5.40 10.78
N CYS A 202 18.19 4.83 9.66
CA CYS A 202 19.01 5.55 8.69
C CYS A 202 18.75 5.09 7.26
N TRP A 203 19.00 5.99 6.31
CA TRP A 203 19.05 5.69 4.89
C TRP A 203 20.43 5.16 4.50
N ARG A 204 20.45 4.19 3.59
CA ARG A 204 21.65 3.76 2.87
C ARG A 204 21.35 3.61 1.38
N GLU A 205 22.35 3.83 0.55
CA GLU A 205 22.27 3.60 -0.89
C GLU A 205 22.82 2.20 -1.20
N VAL A 206 22.16 1.47 -2.10
CA VAL A 206 22.66 0.19 -2.63
C VAL A 206 23.44 0.47 -3.91
N GLU A 207 24.70 0.06 -3.95
CA GLU A 207 25.59 0.35 -5.08
C GLU A 207 25.46 -0.65 -6.24
N HIS A 208 25.79 -0.21 -7.45
CA HIS A 208 26.00 -1.03 -8.65
C HIS A 208 24.83 -1.95 -9.05
N VAL A 209 23.62 -1.40 -9.14
CA VAL A 209 22.44 -2.17 -9.59
C VAL A 209 21.91 -1.60 -10.90
N ASN A 210 21.95 -2.41 -11.95
CA ASN A 210 21.25 -2.13 -13.20
C ASN A 210 19.85 -2.73 -13.11
N LEU A 211 18.83 -1.87 -13.05
CA LEU A 211 17.44 -2.30 -13.03
C LEU A 211 16.75 -1.96 -14.36
N PRO A 212 15.71 -2.73 -14.73
CA PRO A 212 14.75 -2.33 -15.74
C PRO A 212 14.13 -0.97 -15.41
N LEU A 213 13.72 -0.23 -16.45
CA LEU A 213 13.03 1.05 -16.29
C LEU A 213 11.66 0.81 -15.64
N ILE A 214 11.42 1.46 -14.50
CA ILE A 214 10.13 1.39 -13.82
C ILE A 214 9.05 1.99 -14.72
N TYR A 215 7.94 1.28 -14.84
CA TYR A 215 6.79 1.72 -15.60
C TYR A 215 5.67 2.05 -14.62
N TRP A 216 5.48 3.35 -14.40
CA TRP A 216 4.48 3.81 -13.45
C TRP A 216 3.07 3.69 -14.03
N VAL A 217 2.19 3.05 -13.28
CA VAL A 217 0.73 2.99 -13.48
C VAL A 217 0.04 3.03 -12.12
N PRO A 218 -1.24 3.44 -12.05
CA PRO A 218 -2.01 3.29 -10.82
C PRO A 218 -1.99 1.84 -10.31
N CYS A 219 -1.78 1.64 -9.01
CA CYS A 219 -1.61 0.32 -8.38
C CYS A 219 -0.48 -0.52 -8.99
N ALA A 220 0.63 0.13 -9.33
CA ALA A 220 1.86 -0.54 -9.75
C ALA A 220 2.59 -1.20 -8.58
N GLU A 221 2.48 -0.63 -7.37
CA GLU A 221 3.23 -1.08 -6.21
C GLU A 221 2.42 -2.03 -5.33
N MET A 222 2.94 -3.23 -5.09
CA MET A 222 2.27 -4.22 -4.26
C MET A 222 3.24 -4.98 -3.36
N LEU A 223 2.95 -5.04 -2.06
CA LEU A 223 3.64 -5.91 -1.12
C LEU A 223 2.94 -7.27 -1.05
N TYR A 224 3.66 -8.35 -1.34
CA TYR A 224 3.15 -9.71 -1.21
C TYR A 224 4.26 -10.67 -0.83
N ASN A 225 4.03 -11.49 0.20
CA ASN A 225 5.03 -12.43 0.74
C ASN A 225 6.39 -11.77 1.02
N GLU A 226 6.39 -10.60 1.68
CA GLU A 226 7.60 -9.84 2.02
C GLU A 226 8.42 -9.35 0.81
N VAL A 227 7.84 -9.42 -0.38
CA VAL A 227 8.43 -8.94 -1.63
C VAL A 227 7.59 -7.78 -2.14
N VAL A 228 8.24 -6.68 -2.48
CA VAL A 228 7.57 -5.57 -3.17
C VAL A 228 7.68 -5.76 -4.67
N HIS A 229 6.59 -5.48 -5.37
CA HIS A 229 6.45 -5.65 -6.80
C HIS A 229 6.17 -4.29 -7.44
N TRP A 230 6.78 -4.04 -8.60
CA TRP A 230 6.52 -2.89 -9.47
C TRP A 230 6.37 -3.38 -10.91
N PHE A 231 5.67 -2.63 -11.75
CA PHE A 231 5.82 -2.80 -13.19
C PHE A 231 7.12 -2.17 -13.68
N ALA A 232 7.77 -2.85 -14.61
CA ALA A 232 8.96 -2.35 -15.28
C ALA A 232 8.99 -2.80 -16.74
N THR A 233 9.92 -2.26 -17.51
CA THR A 233 10.06 -2.56 -18.95
C THR A 233 11.47 -3.03 -19.30
N ILE A 234 11.54 -4.10 -20.08
CA ILE A 234 12.77 -4.65 -20.67
C ILE A 234 12.50 -4.88 -22.15
N ASP A 235 13.31 -4.30 -23.04
CA ASP A 235 13.18 -4.47 -24.49
C ASP A 235 11.75 -4.29 -25.02
N MET A 236 11.07 -3.23 -24.57
CA MET A 236 9.66 -2.92 -24.89
C MET A 236 8.63 -3.98 -24.45
N SER A 237 9.03 -4.89 -23.56
CA SER A 237 8.15 -5.88 -22.92
C SER A 237 7.92 -5.48 -21.46
N MET A 238 6.68 -5.60 -21.00
CA MET A 238 6.35 -5.31 -19.60
C MET A 238 6.63 -6.53 -18.71
N ILE A 239 7.22 -6.30 -17.55
CA ILE A 239 7.51 -7.31 -16.54
C ILE A 239 7.10 -6.79 -15.15
N ILE A 240 7.13 -7.69 -14.17
CA ILE A 240 7.03 -7.36 -12.76
C ILE A 240 8.43 -7.43 -12.15
N LEU A 241 8.97 -6.29 -11.74
CA LEU A 241 10.19 -6.20 -10.95
C LEU A 241 9.85 -6.48 -9.49
N CYS A 242 10.64 -7.33 -8.84
CA CYS A 242 10.45 -7.74 -7.46
C CYS A 242 11.68 -7.35 -6.62
N PHE A 243 11.46 -6.89 -5.39
CA PHE A 243 12.51 -6.70 -4.38
C PHE A 243 12.13 -7.45 -3.11
N ASP A 244 12.97 -8.41 -2.73
CA ASP A 244 12.79 -9.19 -1.51
C ASP A 244 13.30 -8.40 -0.29
N MET A 245 12.43 -8.11 0.68
CA MET A 245 12.77 -7.25 1.82
C MET A 245 13.81 -7.88 2.76
N CYS A 246 13.91 -9.21 2.77
CA CYS A 246 14.80 -9.96 3.64
C CYS A 246 16.21 -10.05 3.05
N THR A 247 16.29 -10.43 1.79
CA THR A 247 17.56 -10.68 1.09
C THR A 247 18.08 -9.47 0.32
N GLU A 248 17.21 -8.49 0.04
CA GLU A 248 17.50 -7.29 -0.77
C GLU A 248 17.92 -7.61 -2.20
N ILE A 249 17.44 -8.74 -2.72
CA ILE A 249 17.73 -9.19 -4.07
C ILE A 249 16.57 -8.80 -5.00
N PHE A 250 16.94 -8.24 -6.14
CA PHE A 250 16.01 -7.98 -7.23
C PHE A 250 15.83 -9.22 -8.11
N ARG A 251 14.61 -9.46 -8.56
CA ARG A 251 14.29 -10.49 -9.55
C ARG A 251 13.10 -10.06 -10.40
N ASN A 252 12.94 -10.70 -11.56
CA ASN A 252 11.87 -10.39 -12.49
C ASN A 252 10.87 -11.54 -12.55
N ILE A 253 9.59 -11.21 -12.72
CA ILE A 253 8.53 -12.15 -13.10
C ILE A 253 7.89 -11.65 -14.39
N ASN A 254 7.69 -12.53 -15.36
CA ASN A 254 6.95 -12.18 -16.58
C ASN A 254 5.45 -12.11 -16.28
N ILE A 255 4.78 -11.12 -16.87
CA ILE A 255 3.31 -11.06 -16.95
C ILE A 255 2.79 -12.13 -17.94
N PRO A 256 1.47 -12.40 -18.01
CA PRO A 256 0.92 -13.32 -19.01
C PRO A 256 1.28 -12.91 -20.44
N ASP A 257 1.68 -13.87 -21.30
CA ASP A 257 2.15 -13.60 -22.67
C ASP A 257 1.14 -12.80 -23.51
N VAL A 258 -0.16 -13.01 -23.29
CA VAL A 258 -1.25 -12.28 -23.97
C VAL A 258 -1.24 -10.79 -23.64
N CYS A 259 -0.74 -10.42 -22.46
CA CYS A 259 -0.59 -9.04 -21.98
C CYS A 259 0.77 -8.42 -22.35
N ASN A 260 1.70 -9.20 -22.89
CA ASN A 260 3.09 -8.75 -23.07
C ASN A 260 3.29 -7.76 -24.23
N ASN A 261 2.29 -7.58 -25.10
CA ASN A 261 2.35 -6.55 -26.11
C ASN A 261 1.96 -5.20 -25.50
N LEU A 262 2.92 -4.28 -25.40
CA LEU A 262 2.69 -2.86 -25.10
C LEU A 262 1.84 -2.22 -26.21
N THR A 263 0.55 -2.52 -26.23
CA THR A 263 -0.42 -1.74 -26.99
C THR A 263 -0.86 -0.60 -26.09
N HIS A 264 -0.93 0.62 -26.61
CA HIS A 264 -1.49 1.78 -25.87
C HIS A 264 -2.99 1.62 -25.52
N LYS A 265 -3.56 0.43 -25.68
CA LYS A 265 -4.97 0.12 -25.46
C LYS A 265 -5.27 -0.41 -24.06
N GLN A 266 -4.28 -0.98 -23.36
CA GLN A 266 -4.48 -1.60 -22.05
C GLN A 266 -3.50 -1.07 -21.02
N TYR A 267 -3.99 -0.94 -19.79
CA TYR A 267 -3.25 -0.63 -18.59
C TYR A 267 -3.34 -1.81 -17.63
N TYR A 268 -2.48 -1.80 -16.62
CA TYR A 268 -2.31 -2.90 -15.70
C TYR A 268 -2.27 -2.41 -14.25
N GLY A 269 -2.78 -3.21 -13.33
CA GLY A 269 -2.64 -3.01 -11.90
C GLY A 269 -2.39 -4.34 -11.19
N LEU A 270 -1.70 -4.31 -10.05
CA LEU A 270 -1.49 -5.47 -9.19
C LEU A 270 -2.38 -5.39 -7.97
N VAL A 271 -2.97 -6.52 -7.59
CA VAL A 271 -3.76 -6.68 -6.36
C VAL A 271 -3.57 -8.07 -5.78
N ILE A 272 -4.02 -8.29 -4.54
CA ILE A 272 -4.06 -9.62 -3.91
C ILE A 272 -5.50 -10.11 -3.85
N LEU A 273 -5.82 -11.09 -4.69
CA LEU A 273 -7.14 -11.71 -4.73
C LEU A 273 -7.06 -13.12 -4.14
N ARG A 274 -7.80 -13.38 -3.06
CA ARG A 274 -7.85 -14.69 -2.36
C ARG A 274 -6.47 -15.21 -1.97
N GLY A 275 -5.59 -14.31 -1.57
CA GLY A 275 -4.22 -14.65 -1.18
C GLY A 275 -3.29 -14.99 -2.36
N CYS A 276 -3.65 -14.66 -3.59
CA CYS A 276 -2.79 -14.83 -4.77
C CYS A 276 -2.45 -13.49 -5.41
N LEU A 277 -1.20 -13.35 -5.88
CA LEU A 277 -0.79 -12.20 -6.69
C LEU A 277 -1.62 -12.20 -7.98
N THR A 278 -2.31 -11.08 -8.23
CA THR A 278 -3.30 -10.95 -9.29
C THR A 278 -3.00 -9.72 -10.14
N LEU A 279 -3.03 -9.92 -11.45
CA LEU A 279 -2.86 -8.88 -12.45
C LEU A 279 -4.24 -8.52 -13.02
N ILE A 280 -4.61 -7.25 -12.88
CA ILE A 280 -5.79 -6.68 -13.51
C ILE A 280 -5.35 -5.96 -14.78
N SER A 281 -5.82 -6.43 -15.93
CA SER A 281 -5.66 -5.74 -17.22
C SER A 281 -6.96 -5.02 -17.54
N TYR A 282 -6.90 -3.73 -17.85
CA TYR A 282 -8.08 -2.89 -18.08
C TYR A 282 -7.86 -1.92 -19.23
N PRO A 283 -8.95 -1.41 -19.87
CA PRO A 283 -8.84 -0.49 -20.99
C PRO A 283 -8.11 0.80 -20.60
N ASN A 284 -7.35 1.37 -21.54
CA ASN A 284 -6.70 2.66 -21.34
C ASN A 284 -7.75 3.74 -21.02
N PRO A 285 -7.70 4.39 -19.84
CA PRO A 285 -8.70 5.36 -19.43
C PRO A 285 -8.74 6.61 -20.31
N ILE A 286 -7.63 6.93 -20.98
CA ILE A 286 -7.49 8.09 -21.89
C ILE A 286 -8.12 7.81 -23.25
N SER A 287 -8.22 6.54 -23.66
CA SER A 287 -8.78 6.18 -24.96
C SER A 287 -10.30 6.30 -24.98
N PRO A 288 -10.92 6.56 -26.16
CA PRO A 288 -12.37 6.54 -26.29
C PRO A 288 -12.92 5.19 -25.86
N THR A 289 -13.93 5.22 -25.01
CA THR A 289 -14.57 4.02 -24.49
C THR A 289 -15.26 3.24 -25.62
N ASP A 290 -15.01 1.94 -25.71
CA ASP A 290 -15.73 1.01 -26.59
C ASP A 290 -16.51 0.00 -25.72
N PRO A 291 -17.80 0.24 -25.43
CA PRO A 291 -18.59 -0.62 -24.54
C PRO A 291 -18.69 -2.09 -24.98
N ILE A 292 -18.44 -2.39 -26.27
CA ILE A 292 -18.53 -3.73 -26.81
C ILE A 292 -17.25 -4.52 -26.50
N ASN A 293 -16.10 -3.87 -26.66
CA ASN A 293 -14.78 -4.48 -26.60
C ASN A 293 -14.03 -4.22 -25.29
N ASP A 294 -14.34 -3.14 -24.57
CA ASP A 294 -13.73 -2.79 -23.30
C ASP A 294 -14.13 -3.80 -22.23
N LYS A 295 -13.13 -4.53 -21.75
CA LYS A 295 -13.27 -5.57 -20.73
C LYS A 295 -12.09 -5.48 -19.77
N VAL A 296 -12.37 -5.79 -18.52
CA VAL A 296 -11.33 -5.98 -17.51
C VAL A 296 -11.04 -7.47 -17.41
N HIS A 297 -9.77 -7.84 -17.48
CA HIS A 297 -9.31 -9.22 -17.37
C HIS A 297 -8.56 -9.40 -16.05
N VAL A 298 -8.98 -10.39 -15.26
CA VAL A 298 -8.39 -10.70 -13.96
C VAL A 298 -7.58 -11.99 -14.09
N TRP A 299 -6.27 -11.85 -14.00
CA TRP A 299 -5.32 -12.96 -14.08
C TRP A 299 -4.77 -13.27 -12.71
N VAL A 300 -4.82 -14.52 -12.29
CA VAL A 300 -4.31 -14.97 -10.98
C VAL A 300 -3.09 -15.84 -11.19
N MET A 301 -2.05 -15.62 -10.38
CA MET A 301 -0.87 -16.49 -10.35
C MET A 301 -1.11 -17.63 -9.36
N GLU A 302 -1.35 -18.84 -9.85
CA GLU A 302 -1.60 -20.01 -8.98
C GLU A 302 -0.37 -20.40 -8.15
N VAL A 303 0.83 -20.28 -8.72
CA VAL A 303 2.09 -20.60 -8.06
C VAL A 303 2.98 -19.37 -8.09
N TYR A 304 3.15 -18.76 -6.91
CA TYR A 304 3.92 -17.53 -6.78
C TYR A 304 5.34 -17.65 -7.37
N GLY A 305 5.72 -16.67 -8.21
CA GLY A 305 7.02 -16.61 -8.89
C GLY A 305 7.13 -17.46 -10.16
N VAL A 306 6.12 -18.26 -10.53
CA VAL A 306 6.14 -19.10 -11.72
C VAL A 306 5.30 -18.45 -12.83
N SER A 307 5.94 -17.76 -13.77
CA SER A 307 5.23 -17.04 -14.85
C SER A 307 4.27 -17.91 -15.69
N LYS A 308 4.49 -19.22 -15.78
CA LYS A 308 3.58 -20.12 -16.51
C LYS A 308 2.30 -20.47 -15.74
N SER A 309 2.18 -20.09 -14.48
CA SER A 309 1.01 -20.38 -13.64
C SER A 309 -0.03 -19.26 -13.64
N TRP A 310 0.11 -18.26 -14.52
CA TRP A 310 -0.93 -17.25 -14.70
C TRP A 310 -2.15 -17.89 -15.37
N ILE A 311 -3.31 -17.78 -14.73
CA ILE A 311 -4.59 -18.22 -15.27
C ILE A 311 -5.55 -17.04 -15.37
N LEU A 312 -6.31 -16.96 -16.47
CA LEU A 312 -7.40 -16.00 -16.59
C LEU A 312 -8.56 -16.51 -15.73
N GLN A 313 -8.81 -15.83 -14.60
CA GLN A 313 -9.84 -16.25 -13.67
C GLN A 313 -11.21 -15.71 -14.05
N SER A 314 -11.27 -14.42 -14.43
CA SER A 314 -12.54 -13.78 -14.81
C SER A 314 -12.31 -12.70 -15.87
N THR A 315 -13.38 -12.43 -16.61
CA THR A 315 -13.46 -11.31 -17.55
C THR A 315 -14.71 -10.53 -17.21
N ILE A 316 -14.51 -9.27 -16.84
CA ILE A 316 -15.52 -8.41 -16.24
C ILE A 316 -15.90 -7.34 -17.25
N ARG A 317 -17.21 -7.12 -17.38
CA ARG A 317 -17.77 -5.95 -18.06
C ARG A 317 -18.24 -4.97 -16.99
N VAL A 318 -17.36 -4.05 -16.62
CA VAL A 318 -17.64 -2.96 -15.68
C VAL A 318 -17.82 -1.65 -16.43
N VAL A 319 -18.46 -0.69 -15.76
CA VAL A 319 -18.46 0.71 -16.17
C VAL A 319 -17.00 1.19 -16.40
N PRO A 320 -16.75 2.14 -17.31
CA PRO A 320 -15.39 2.61 -17.59
C PRO A 320 -14.66 3.07 -16.33
N VAL A 321 -13.58 2.37 -16.00
CA VAL A 321 -12.72 2.63 -14.85
C VAL A 321 -11.51 3.47 -15.23
N GLU A 322 -11.02 4.26 -14.28
CA GLU A 322 -9.75 4.98 -14.33
C GLU A 322 -8.59 4.05 -13.93
N SER A 323 -8.78 3.29 -12.86
CA SER A 323 -7.79 2.36 -12.31
C SER A 323 -8.41 1.34 -11.35
N PRO A 324 -7.81 0.16 -11.21
CA PRO A 324 -8.01 -0.68 -10.03
C PRO A 324 -7.43 0.01 -8.79
N LEU A 325 -7.92 -0.34 -7.62
CA LEU A 325 -7.49 0.23 -6.33
C LEU A 325 -7.03 -0.85 -5.35
N ASP A 326 -7.91 -1.80 -4.99
CA ASP A 326 -7.57 -2.90 -4.07
C ASP A 326 -8.64 -4.02 -4.13
N VAL A 327 -8.51 -5.05 -3.29
CA VAL A 327 -9.49 -6.13 -3.12
C VAL A 327 -9.99 -6.17 -1.68
N TRP A 328 -11.32 -6.16 -1.54
CA TRP A 328 -12.00 -6.26 -0.26
C TRP A 328 -12.75 -7.59 -0.11
N LYS A 329 -12.78 -8.15 1.11
CA LYS A 329 -13.44 -9.43 1.44
C LYS A 329 -13.02 -10.60 0.52
N ASN A 330 -11.82 -10.55 -0.06
CA ASN A 330 -11.29 -11.55 -1.02
C ASN A 330 -12.14 -11.82 -2.28
N SER A 331 -13.16 -11.02 -2.58
CA SER A 331 -13.95 -11.17 -3.80
C SER A 331 -14.43 -9.87 -4.42
N ILE A 332 -14.37 -8.77 -3.69
CA ILE A 332 -14.85 -7.47 -4.13
C ILE A 332 -13.66 -6.68 -4.66
N LEU A 333 -13.61 -6.47 -5.97
CA LEU A 333 -12.64 -5.59 -6.59
C LEU A 333 -13.08 -4.15 -6.39
N LEU A 334 -12.14 -3.29 -5.96
CA LEU A 334 -12.35 -1.86 -5.83
C LEU A 334 -11.68 -1.15 -7.00
N PHE A 335 -12.42 -0.25 -7.64
CA PHE A 335 -11.95 0.55 -8.77
C PHE A 335 -12.27 2.04 -8.56
N GLN A 336 -11.51 2.90 -9.22
CA GLN A 336 -11.89 4.28 -9.43
C GLN A 336 -12.66 4.39 -10.76
N SER A 337 -13.81 5.07 -10.75
CA SER A 337 -14.52 5.43 -11.98
C SER A 337 -13.84 6.62 -12.67
N LYS A 338 -14.06 6.81 -13.98
CA LYS A 338 -13.57 8.01 -14.70
C LYS A 338 -14.08 9.34 -14.10
N ASN A 339 -15.19 9.29 -13.35
CA ASN A 339 -15.77 10.44 -12.67
C ASN A 339 -15.20 10.68 -11.27
N GLY A 340 -14.27 9.83 -10.81
CA GLY A 340 -13.66 9.96 -9.48
C GLY A 340 -14.45 9.31 -8.35
N HIS A 341 -15.39 8.42 -8.64
CA HIS A 341 -16.12 7.66 -7.63
C HIS A 341 -15.46 6.31 -7.35
N LEU A 342 -15.80 5.71 -6.19
CA LEU A 342 -15.37 4.36 -5.84
C LEU A 342 -16.39 3.35 -6.37
N ILE A 343 -15.95 2.37 -7.14
CA ILE A 343 -16.78 1.25 -7.61
C ILE A 343 -16.35 0.00 -6.85
N SER A 344 -17.32 -0.75 -6.32
CA SER A 344 -17.12 -2.09 -5.80
C SER A 344 -17.78 -3.10 -6.73
N TYR A 345 -17.02 -4.10 -7.17
CA TYR A 345 -17.49 -5.18 -8.05
C TYR A 345 -17.23 -6.53 -7.38
N ASP A 346 -18.29 -7.26 -7.02
CA ASP A 346 -18.15 -8.60 -6.46
C ASP A 346 -18.05 -9.66 -7.57
N ILE A 347 -16.89 -10.33 -7.65
CA ILE A 347 -16.62 -11.35 -8.67
C ILE A 347 -17.54 -12.57 -8.51
N ASN A 348 -18.08 -12.82 -7.31
CA ASN A 348 -18.94 -13.99 -7.08
C ASN A 348 -20.37 -13.78 -7.59
N SER A 349 -20.98 -12.65 -7.22
CA SER A 349 -22.34 -12.31 -7.62
C SER A 349 -22.42 -11.62 -8.99
N ASN A 350 -21.30 -11.06 -9.48
CA ASN A 350 -21.23 -10.13 -10.60
C ASN A 350 -22.05 -8.85 -10.37
N GLU A 351 -22.24 -8.46 -9.10
CA GLU A 351 -22.88 -7.20 -8.75
C GLU A 351 -21.87 -6.05 -8.71
N GLU A 352 -22.29 -4.92 -9.26
CA GLU A 352 -21.54 -3.67 -9.25
C GLU A 352 -22.32 -2.64 -8.41
N LYS A 353 -21.61 -1.92 -7.54
CA LYS A 353 -22.14 -0.78 -6.79
C LYS A 353 -21.19 0.39 -6.93
N GLU A 354 -21.73 1.56 -7.23
CA GLU A 354 -21.00 2.82 -7.27
C GLU A 354 -21.26 3.60 -5.97
N HIS A 355 -20.18 4.04 -5.33
CA HIS A 355 -20.19 4.75 -4.05
C HIS A 355 -19.73 6.18 -4.28
N ILE A 356 -20.60 7.13 -3.96
CA ILE A 356 -20.33 8.55 -4.12
C ILE A 356 -19.47 9.02 -2.95
N LEU A 357 -18.16 8.95 -3.13
CA LEU A 357 -17.17 9.54 -2.24
C LEU A 357 -16.56 10.76 -2.94
N HIS A 358 -16.65 11.93 -2.31
CA HIS A 358 -16.27 13.21 -2.92
C HIS A 358 -14.75 13.32 -3.12
N GLY A 359 -14.22 12.97 -4.29
CA GLY A 359 -12.80 13.14 -4.63
C GLY A 359 -12.59 13.66 -6.05
N SER A 360 -11.43 14.25 -6.33
CA SER A 360 -11.05 14.62 -7.69
C SER A 360 -10.73 13.36 -8.51
N PRO A 361 -11.10 13.29 -9.80
CA PRO A 361 -10.67 12.21 -10.68
C PRO A 361 -9.15 12.02 -10.67
N GLY A 362 -8.69 10.77 -10.69
CA GLY A 362 -7.29 10.36 -10.60
C GLY A 362 -6.63 10.51 -9.21
N SER A 363 -7.37 10.99 -8.19
CA SER A 363 -6.81 11.22 -6.84
C SER A 363 -7.05 10.12 -5.81
N LEU A 364 -7.82 9.09 -6.19
CA LEU A 364 -8.29 8.07 -5.26
C LEU A 364 -7.20 7.03 -5.04
N SER A 365 -6.98 6.68 -3.77
CA SER A 365 -6.16 5.55 -3.37
C SER A 365 -6.87 4.82 -2.24
N VAL A 366 -6.90 3.50 -2.30
CA VAL A 366 -7.52 2.66 -1.28
C VAL A 366 -6.50 1.66 -0.79
N ILE A 367 -6.49 1.46 0.53
CA ILE A 367 -5.89 0.29 1.15
C ILE A 367 -6.94 -0.41 2.00
N VAL A 368 -7.17 -1.68 1.71
CA VAL A 368 -7.87 -2.61 2.60
C VAL A 368 -6.86 -3.13 3.62
N TYR A 369 -7.14 -2.93 4.91
CA TYR A 369 -6.21 -3.28 5.98
C TYR A 369 -6.90 -3.93 7.17
N GLN A 370 -6.10 -4.61 7.98
CA GLN A 370 -6.51 -5.12 9.28
C GLN A 370 -5.85 -4.28 10.37
N GLU A 371 -6.61 -3.95 11.41
CA GLU A 371 -6.06 -3.24 12.56
C GLU A 371 -5.01 -4.12 13.28
N GLY A 372 -3.86 -3.53 13.61
CA GLY A 372 -2.78 -4.20 14.33
C GLY A 372 -2.30 -3.42 15.54
N LEU A 373 -1.79 -4.14 16.56
CA LEU A 373 -1.17 -3.55 17.75
C LEU A 373 0.28 -3.12 17.55
N THR A 374 0.82 -3.33 16.35
CA THR A 374 2.20 -3.04 15.97
C THR A 374 2.59 -1.62 16.32
N SER A 375 3.64 -1.48 17.12
CA SER A 375 4.25 -0.18 17.40
C SER A 375 5.13 0.24 16.22
N ILE A 376 5.06 1.52 15.87
CA ILE A 376 6.00 2.12 14.93
C ILE A 376 7.38 2.16 15.61
N PRO A 377 8.46 1.67 14.96
CA PRO A 377 9.79 1.73 15.54
C PRO A 377 10.18 3.19 15.89
N PRO A 378 10.69 3.44 17.10
CA PRO A 378 11.04 4.79 17.55
C PRO A 378 12.17 5.35 16.69
N GLY A 379 12.15 6.67 16.47
CA GLY A 379 13.24 7.38 15.81
C GLY A 379 14.34 7.81 16.77
N SER A 380 15.52 8.03 16.22
CA SER A 380 16.56 8.87 16.82
C SER A 380 15.99 10.27 17.08
N GLN A 381 16.49 10.96 18.12
CA GLN A 381 15.88 12.18 18.69
C GLN A 381 15.69 13.38 17.72
N ASN A 382 16.13 13.28 16.48
CA ASN A 382 16.00 14.31 15.44
C ASN A 382 14.71 14.24 14.60
N SER A 383 13.83 13.26 14.82
CA SER A 383 12.52 13.26 14.14
C SER A 383 11.59 14.30 14.81
N SER A 384 11.41 15.44 14.15
CA SER A 384 10.49 16.49 14.59
C SER A 384 9.06 15.96 14.71
N LYS A 385 8.43 16.24 15.86
CA LYS A 385 6.98 16.05 16.04
C LYS A 385 6.28 17.20 15.33
N ALA A 386 5.76 16.99 14.13
CA ALA A 386 4.75 17.88 13.57
C ALA A 386 3.40 17.62 14.27
N HIS A 387 2.59 18.67 14.39
CA HIS A 387 1.31 18.63 15.07
C HIS A 387 0.23 17.88 14.27
N ASN A 388 -0.51 17.04 15.01
CA ASN A 388 -1.83 16.43 14.72
C ASN A 388 -1.96 15.57 13.45
N PHE A 389 -1.96 14.25 13.66
CA PHE A 389 -2.83 13.30 12.95
C PHE A 389 -4.12 13.11 13.76
#